data_AF-A0A519RRD0-F1
#
_entry.id   AF-A0A519RRD0-F1
#
_cell.length_a   1.000
_cell.length_b   1.000
_cell.length_c   1.000
_cell.angle_alpha   90.00
_cell.angle_beta   90.00
_cell.angle_gamma   90.00
#
_symmetry.space_group_name_H-M   'P 1'
#
loop_
_entity.id
_entity.type
_entity.pdbx_description
1 polymer ?
#
loop_
_entity_poly.entity_id
_entity_poly.type
_entity_poly.pdbx_seq_one_letter_code
_entity_poly.pdbx_strand_id
1 'polypeptide(L)' 'MPSPSPTDAAQLFPLGDAAVVVQFGDSISPAIHAAIRAFTIYLEQHPFVGLRACVPAFTTLTVY' A
#
# COMPACT_ATOMS: atom_id res chain seq x y z
N MET A 1 22.36 2.38 16.85
CA MET A 1 21.57 2.34 15.60
C MET A 1 20.12 2.62 15.98
N PRO A 2 19.43 3.62 15.42
CA PRO A 2 17.99 3.66 15.58
C PRO A 2 17.41 2.50 14.77
N SER A 3 16.77 1.58 15.47
CA SER A 3 15.92 0.54 14.88
C SER A 3 14.82 1.20 14.06
N PRO A 4 14.49 0.74 12.84
CA PRO A 4 13.26 1.18 12.20
C PRO A 4 12.09 0.59 13.01
N SER A 5 11.36 1.44 13.72
CA SER A 5 10.09 1.06 14.35
C SER A 5 9.04 0.90 13.24
N PRO A 6 8.50 -0.30 12.95
CA PRO A 6 7.42 -0.45 11.96
C PRO A 6 6.07 -0.11 12.60
N THR A 7 5.94 1.09 13.15
CA THR A 7 4.72 1.59 13.80
C THR A 7 4.28 2.93 13.21
N ASP A 8 4.52 3.14 11.93
CA ASP A 8 3.64 4.04 11.17
C ASP A 8 2.55 3.16 10.58
N ALA A 9 1.37 3.21 11.20
CA ALA A 9 0.20 2.54 10.65
C ALA A 9 -0.05 3.11 9.24
N ALA A 10 -0.18 2.23 8.25
CA ALA A 10 -0.47 2.67 6.89
C ALA A 10 -1.73 3.54 6.88
N GLN A 11 -1.66 4.70 6.24
CA GLN A 11 -2.77 5.64 6.18
C GLN A 11 -3.68 5.28 5.02
N LEU A 12 -4.99 5.31 5.26
CA LEU A 12 -6.01 4.94 4.28
C LEU A 12 -6.83 6.17 3.91
N PHE A 13 -6.89 6.46 2.61
CA PHE A 13 -7.64 7.60 2.09
C PHE A 13 -8.63 7.10 1.03
N PRO A 14 -9.88 7.58 1.04
CA PRO A 14 -10.80 7.30 -0.05
C PRO A 14 -10.30 7.97 -1.34
N LEU A 15 -10.42 7.28 -2.47
CA LEU A 15 -10.16 7.82 -3.80
C LEU A 15 -11.43 7.71 -4.64
N GLY A 16 -12.27 8.75 -4.53
CA GLY A 16 -13.63 8.73 -5.08
C GLY A 16 -14.51 7.70 -4.36
N ASP A 17 -15.44 7.10 -5.10
CA ASP A 17 -16.44 6.18 -4.54
C ASP A 17 -16.07 4.70 -4.70
N ALA A 18 -15.00 4.39 -5.43
CA ALA A 18 -14.69 3.04 -5.91
C ALA A 18 -13.26 2.60 -5.62
N ALA A 19 -12.48 3.37 -4.83
CA ALA A 19 -11.11 3.01 -4.52
C ALA A 19 -10.64 3.55 -3.16
N VAL A 20 -9.59 2.92 -2.65
CA VAL A 20 -8.88 3.34 -1.44
C VAL A 20 -7.39 3.41 -1.75
N VAL A 21 -6.75 4.50 -1.33
CA VAL A 21 -5.30 4.68 -1.36
C VAL A 21 -4.74 4.25 0.00
N VAL A 22 -3.79 3.32 -0.03
CA VAL A 22 -3.00 2.88 1.11
C VAL A 22 -1.63 3.56 1.04
N GLN A 23 -1.31 4.43 1.98
CA GLN A 23 -0.02 5.10 2.08
C GLN A 23 0.88 4.40 3.10
N PHE A 24 2.08 4.04 2.67
CA PHE A 24 3.07 3.31 3.47
C PHE A 24 4.16 4.23 4.05
N GLY A 25 4.20 5.49 3.63
CA GLY A 25 5.07 6.52 4.20
C GLY A 25 5.05 7.83 3.39
N ASP A 26 5.77 8.82 3.88
CA ASP A 26 5.85 10.18 3.29
C ASP A 26 7.06 10.38 2.36
N SER A 27 8.01 9.43 2.35
CA SER A 27 9.30 9.58 1.67
C SER A 27 9.57 8.41 0.71
N ILE A 28 10.25 8.68 -0.41
CA ILE A 28 10.64 7.62 -1.35
C ILE A 28 11.79 6.82 -0.74
N SER A 29 11.50 5.58 -0.32
CA SER A 29 12.51 4.67 0.24
C SER A 29 12.38 3.25 -0.34
N PRO A 30 13.51 2.52 -0.49
CA PRO A 30 13.47 1.12 -0.92
C PRO A 30 12.64 0.22 -0.01
N ALA A 31 12.60 0.53 1.30
CA ALA A 31 11.80 -0.21 2.27
C ALA A 31 10.29 -0.05 2.01
N ILE A 32 9.83 1.17 1.72
CA ILE A 32 8.43 1.45 1.37
C ILE A 32 8.06 0.76 0.05
N HIS A 33 8.92 0.88 -0.97
CA HIS A 33 8.67 0.21 -2.24
C HIS A 33 8.60 -1.33 -2.10
N ALA A 34 9.46 -1.92 -1.27
CA ALA A 34 9.40 -3.36 -0.97
C ALA A 34 8.10 -3.74 -0.25
N ALA A 35 7.63 -2.92 0.70
CA ALA A 35 6.37 -3.14 1.40
C ALA A 35 5.16 -3.05 0.46
N ILE A 36 5.11 -2.04 -0.42
CA ILE A 36 4.07 -1.89 -1.45
C ILE A 36 4.04 -3.14 -2.34
N ARG A 37 5.21 -3.55 -2.87
CA ARG A 37 5.31 -4.72 -3.74
C ARG A 37 4.85 -6.00 -3.03
N ALA A 38 5.28 -6.22 -1.80
CA ALA A 38 4.87 -7.39 -1.02
C ALA A 38 3.35 -7.40 -0.80
N PHE A 39 2.75 -6.25 -0.50
CA PHE A 39 1.31 -6.12 -0.30
C PHE A 39 0.52 -6.29 -1.60
N THR A 40 0.99 -5.74 -2.72
CA THR A 40 0.40 -5.99 -4.04
C THR A 40 0.37 -7.48 -4.38
N ILE A 41 1.50 -8.17 -4.24
CA ILE A 41 1.59 -9.62 -4.51
C ILE A 41 0.62 -10.38 -3.61
N TYR A 42 0.52 -10.00 -2.33
CA TYR A 42 -0.41 -10.63 -1.40
C TYR A 42 -1.87 -10.46 -1.85
N LEU A 43 -2.28 -9.26 -2.25
CA LEU A 43 -3.64 -9.00 -2.74
C LEU A 43 -3.94 -9.73 -4.05
N GLU A 44 -2.96 -9.85 -4.94
CA GLU A 44 -3.09 -10.63 -6.18
C GLU A 44 -3.24 -12.13 -5.92
N GLN A 45 -2.54 -12.65 -4.89
CA GLN A 45 -2.65 -14.06 -4.48
C GLN A 45 -3.90 -14.35 -3.64
N HIS A 46 -4.40 -13.34 -2.92
CA HIS A 46 -5.56 -13.44 -2.04
C HIS A 46 -6.58 -12.32 -2.35
N PRO A 47 -7.19 -12.33 -3.54
CA PRO A 47 -8.18 -11.33 -3.89
C PRO A 47 -9.42 -11.49 -3.00
N PHE A 48 -9.93 -10.39 -2.48
CA PHE A 48 -11.20 -10.36 -1.76
C PHE A 48 -12.36 -10.06 -2.71
N VAL A 49 -13.59 -10.35 -2.28
CA VAL A 49 -14.80 -10.09 -3.07
C VAL A 49 -14.89 -8.58 -3.35
N GLY A 50 -14.85 -8.21 -4.63
CA GLY A 50 -14.91 -6.83 -5.06
C GLY A 50 -13.56 -6.19 -5.38
N LEU A 51 -12.43 -6.87 -5.16
CA LEU A 51 -11.12 -6.40 -5.63
C LEU A 51 -11.06 -6.43 -7.16
N ARG A 52 -10.95 -5.27 -7.80
CA ARG A 52 -10.87 -5.09 -9.25
C ARG A 52 -9.44 -4.90 -9.72
N ALA A 53 -8.65 -4.07 -9.03
CA ALA A 53 -7.29 -3.78 -9.45
C ALA A 53 -6.42 -3.22 -8.31
N CYS A 54 -5.12 -3.49 -8.38
CA CYS A 54 -4.11 -2.88 -7.53
C CYS A 54 -3.16 -2.05 -8.40
N VAL A 55 -3.03 -0.76 -8.12
CA VAL A 55 -2.17 0.16 -8.86
C VAL A 55 -1.10 0.74 -7.92
N PRO A 56 0.13 0.20 -7.91
CA PRO A 56 1.21 0.68 -7.06
C PRO A 56 1.77 2.02 -7.55
N ALA A 57 2.17 2.88 -6.61
CA ALA A 57 2.91 4.11 -6.84
C ALA A 57 4.21 4.12 -6.01
N PHE A 58 4.88 5.27 -5.90
CA PHE A 58 6.18 5.37 -5.21
C PHE A 58 6.08 5.12 -3.69
N THR A 59 5.04 5.62 -3.04
CA THR A 59 4.84 5.53 -1.58
C THR A 59 3.44 5.04 -1.20
N THR A 60 2.60 4.76 -2.19
CA THR A 60 1.20 4.36 -1.99
C THR A 60 0.81 3.18 -2.88
N LEU A 61 -0.28 2.51 -2.51
CA LEU A 61 -0.98 1.53 -3.34
C LEU A 61 -2.45 1.94 -3.45
N THR A 62 -2.95 2.09 -4.68
CA THR A 62 -4.38 2.28 -4.91
C THR A 62 -5.05 0.93 -5.13
N VAL A 63 -6.14 0.68 -4.41
CA VAL A 63 -6.93 -0.54 -4.49
C VAL A 63 -8.33 -0.17 -5.00
N TYR A 64 -8.74 -0.76 -6.12
CA TYR A 64 -10.07 -0.63 -6.75
C TYR A 64 -10.87 -1.91 -6.61
#